data_AF-A0A9D1G578-F1
#
_entry.id   AF-A0A9D1G578-F1
#
_cell.length_a   1.000
_cell.length_b   1.000
_cell.length_c   1.000
_cell.angle_alpha   90.00
_cell.angle_beta   90.00
_cell.angle_gamma   90.00
#
_symmetry.space_group_name_H-M   'P 1'
#
loop_
_entity.id
_entity.type
_entity.pdbx_description
1 polymer ?
#
loop_
_entity_poly.entity_id
_entity_poly.type
_entity_poly.pdbx_seq_one_letter_code
_entity_poly.pdbx_strand_id
1 'polypeptide(L)'
;MYDRKFVTPVGNKGLYVLDTASWRTHRPVMDKSVCINCGICLGYCPVNSIKWSEEQGYYITYDYCKGCGICAVECPKKAISMVKEGGDK
;
A
#
# COMPACT_ATOMS: atom_id res chain seq x y z
N MET A 1 -33.08 -2.66 11.74
CA MET A 1 -32.22 -2.24 10.62
C MET A 1 -30.97 -1.63 11.24
N TYR A 2 -29.89 -2.40 11.32
CA TYR A 2 -28.66 -1.92 11.96
C TYR A 2 -28.11 -0.71 11.19
N ASP A 3 -27.90 0.40 11.91
CA ASP A 3 -27.40 1.68 11.43
C ASP A 3 -25.97 1.51 10.86
N ARG A 4 -25.87 1.31 9.53
CA ARG A 4 -24.58 1.15 8.86
C ARG A 4 -24.06 2.52 8.47
N LYS A 5 -23.17 3.07 9.30
CA LYS A 5 -22.45 4.36 9.10
C LYS A 5 -21.50 4.43 7.90
N PHE A 6 -21.35 3.35 7.12
CA PHE A 6 -20.37 3.29 6.02
C PHE A 6 -21.02 2.89 4.70
N VAL A 7 -20.81 3.71 3.66
CA VAL A 7 -21.15 3.40 2.27
C VAL A 7 -20.07 2.45 1.75
N THR A 8 -20.36 1.15 1.76
CA THR A 8 -19.61 0.20 0.93
C THR A 8 -20.27 0.19 -0.46
N PRO A 9 -19.49 0.12 -1.56
CA PRO A 9 -20.06 -0.04 -2.89
C PRO A 9 -20.73 -1.42 -2.98
N VAL A 10 -22.01 -1.47 -2.64
CA VAL A 10 -22.87 -2.63 -2.79
C VAL A 10 -23.52 -2.51 -4.17
N GLY A 11 -23.16 -3.42 -5.06
CA GLY A 11 -23.80 -3.56 -6.35
C GLY A 11 -25.03 -4.44 -6.32
N ASN A 12 -25.61 -4.62 -7.50
CA ASN A 12 -26.76 -5.49 -7.73
C ASN A 12 -26.48 -6.97 -7.41
N LYS A 13 -25.22 -7.35 -7.18
CA LYS A 13 -24.77 -8.70 -6.86
C LYS A 13 -24.05 -8.81 -5.49
N GLY A 14 -24.12 -7.79 -4.64
CA GLY A 14 -23.47 -7.76 -3.33
C GLY A 14 -22.25 -6.84 -3.28
N LEU A 15 -21.33 -7.11 -2.36
CA LEU A 15 -20.13 -6.29 -2.18
C LEU A 15 -19.19 -6.43 -3.39
N TYR A 16 -18.89 -5.32 -4.07
CA TYR A 16 -17.83 -5.33 -5.07
C TYR A 16 -16.47 -5.38 -4.40
N VAL A 17 -15.82 -6.55 -4.45
CA VAL A 17 -14.40 -6.67 -4.12
C VAL A 17 -13.63 -6.30 -5.38
N LEU A 18 -13.03 -5.10 -5.39
CA LEU A 18 -12.17 -4.65 -6.48
C LEU A 18 -10.75 -5.15 -6.22
N ASP A 19 -10.20 -5.91 -7.16
CA ASP A 19 -8.77 -6.24 -7.17
C ASP A 19 -7.97 -5.01 -7.59
N THR A 20 -7.67 -4.15 -6.64
CA THR A 20 -6.86 -2.95 -6.89
C THR A 20 -5.37 -3.26 -7.02
N ALA A 21 -4.92 -4.47 -6.67
CA ALA A 21 -3.54 -4.88 -6.86
C ALA A 21 -3.19 -4.98 -8.34
N SER A 22 -4.12 -5.49 -9.15
CA SER A 22 -3.96 -5.62 -10.61
C SER A 22 -3.73 -4.28 -11.35
N TRP A 23 -3.95 -3.14 -10.69
CA TRP A 23 -3.84 -1.82 -11.33
C TRP A 23 -2.41 -1.31 -11.45
N ARG A 24 -1.45 -1.95 -10.78
CA ARG A 24 -0.05 -1.50 -10.75
C ARG A 24 0.59 -1.59 -12.12
N THR A 25 1.13 -0.46 -12.59
CA THR A 25 2.19 -0.45 -13.61
C THR A 25 3.58 -0.43 -12.97
N HIS A 26 3.67 0.09 -11.74
CA HIS A 26 4.87 0.15 -10.91
C HIS A 26 4.51 -0.23 -9.47
N ARG A 27 5.49 -0.74 -8.72
CA ARG A 27 5.36 -1.05 -7.29
C ARG A 27 6.45 -0.37 -6.47
N PRO A 28 6.12 0.05 -5.23
CA PRO A 28 7.12 0.50 -4.29
C PRO A 28 7.94 -0.68 -3.77
N VAL A 29 9.24 -0.48 -3.66
CA VAL A 29 10.20 -1.43 -3.11
C VAL A 29 10.95 -0.72 -1.99
N MET A 30 10.86 -1.25 -0.79
CA MET A 30 11.56 -0.70 0.37
C MET A 30 12.94 -1.35 0.53
N ASP A 31 13.97 -0.51 0.65
CA ASP A 31 15.29 -0.90 1.12
C ASP A 31 15.31 -0.85 2.66
N LYS A 32 15.45 -2.02 3.28
CA LYS A 32 15.47 -2.17 4.73
C LYS A 32 16.74 -1.66 5.38
N SER A 33 17.84 -1.57 4.64
CA SER A 33 19.11 -1.03 5.16
C SER A 33 19.07 0.50 5.33
N VAL A 34 18.21 1.18 4.55
CA VAL A 34 18.03 2.64 4.61
C VAL A 34 16.83 3.04 5.47
N CYS A 35 15.84 2.16 5.61
CA CYS A 35 14.63 2.43 6.37
C CYS A 35 14.92 2.60 7.87
N ILE A 36 14.49 3.72 8.44
CA ILE A 36 14.63 4.04 9.87
C ILE A 36 13.38 3.73 10.71
N ASN A 37 12.42 2.98 10.15
CA ASN A 37 11.17 2.61 10.81
C ASN A 37 10.34 3.78 11.40
N CYS A 38 10.30 4.94 10.72
CA CYS A 38 9.56 6.12 11.21
C CYS A 38 8.03 6.07 11.00
N GLY A 39 7.51 5.15 10.18
CA GLY A 39 6.06 5.00 9.96
C GLY A 39 5.37 6.06 9.10
N ILE A 40 6.07 7.07 8.58
CA ILE A 40 5.46 8.11 7.72
C ILE A 40 4.77 7.49 6.49
N CYS A 41 5.39 6.50 5.86
CA CYS A 41 4.79 5.80 4.72
C CYS A 41 3.47 5.08 5.07
N LEU A 42 3.32 4.60 6.32
CA LEU A 42 2.06 4.05 6.81
C LEU A 42 0.98 5.14 6.86
N GLY A 43 1.30 6.29 7.45
CA GLY A 43 0.35 7.41 7.61
C GLY A 43 -0.16 7.97 6.28
N TYR A 44 0.67 7.98 5.25
CA TYR A 44 0.32 8.51 3.92
C TYR A 44 -0.29 7.49 2.96
N CYS A 45 -0.30 6.19 3.28
CA CYS A 45 -0.81 5.18 2.35
C CYS A 45 -2.35 5.23 2.28
N PRO A 46 -2.96 5.63 1.15
CA PRO A 46 -4.41 5.82 1.09
C PRO A 46 -5.21 4.51 1.14
N VAL A 47 -4.54 3.37 0.98
CA VAL A 47 -5.14 2.03 0.91
C VAL A 47 -4.56 1.07 1.95
N ASN A 48 -3.83 1.58 2.94
CA ASN A 48 -3.26 0.78 4.04
C ASN A 48 -2.42 -0.43 3.58
N SER A 49 -1.68 -0.29 2.48
CA SER A 49 -0.73 -1.29 1.94
C SER A 49 0.66 -1.24 2.58
N ILE A 50 0.84 -0.43 3.62
CA ILE A 50 2.00 -0.51 4.52
C ILE A 50 1.52 -1.14 5.82
N LYS A 51 2.31 -2.06 6.38
CA LYS A 51 2.01 -2.80 7.62
C LYS A 51 3.22 -2.77 8.55
N TRP A 52 3.02 -3.17 9.80
CA TRP A 52 4.06 -3.28 10.82
C TRP A 52 4.08 -4.70 11.39
N SER A 53 5.28 -5.22 11.67
CA SER A 53 5.50 -6.38 12.54
C SER A 53 6.78 -6.18 13.35
N GLU A 54 6.90 -6.87 14.48
CA GLU A 54 8.11 -6.82 15.31
C GLU A 54 9.35 -7.35 14.58
N GLU A 55 9.18 -8.37 13.75
CA GLU A 55 10.27 -9.01 13.01
C GLU A 55 10.78 -8.15 11.84
N GLN A 56 9.87 -7.53 11.08
CA GLN A 56 10.22 -6.86 9.81
C GLN A 56 10.22 -5.34 9.92
N GLY A 57 9.71 -4.77 11.00
CA GLY A 57 9.35 -3.36 11.07
C GLY A 57 8.28 -3.01 10.03
N TYR A 58 8.35 -1.82 9.42
CA TYR A 58 7.37 -1.41 8.40
C TYR A 58 7.61 -2.11 7.07
N TYR A 59 6.63 -2.84 6.53
CA TYR A 59 6.73 -3.55 5.25
C TYR A 59 5.55 -3.22 4.32
N ILE A 60 5.70 -3.55 3.03
CA ILE A 60 4.72 -3.27 1.99
C ILE A 60 3.98 -4.56 1.64
N THR A 61 2.65 -4.53 1.64
CA THR A 61 1.81 -5.61 1.07
C THR A 61 1.30 -5.20 -0.29
N TYR A 62 1.18 -6.16 -1.21
CA TYR A 62 0.77 -5.89 -2.58
C TYR A 62 -0.70 -6.22 -2.85
N ASP A 63 -1.43 -6.75 -1.87
CA ASP A 63 -2.83 -7.21 -2.02
C ASP A 63 -3.81 -6.10 -2.45
N TYR A 64 -3.51 -4.85 -2.07
CA TYR A 64 -4.34 -3.69 -2.44
C TYR A 64 -3.50 -2.52 -2.97
N CYS A 65 -2.18 -2.68 -3.05
CA CYS A 65 -1.28 -1.60 -3.46
C CYS A 65 -1.56 -1.24 -4.92
N LYS A 66 -1.93 0.02 -5.17
CA LYS A 66 -2.19 0.55 -6.52
C LYS A 66 -0.93 1.03 -7.25
N GLY A 67 0.22 1.07 -6.57
CA GLY A 67 1.46 1.58 -7.18
C GLY A 67 1.51 3.10 -7.32
N CYS A 68 0.74 3.84 -6.50
CA CYS A 68 0.60 5.30 -6.63
C CYS A 68 1.87 6.12 -6.31
N GLY A 69 2.88 5.54 -5.68
CA GLY A 69 4.17 6.21 -5.41
C GLY A 69 4.20 7.19 -4.23
N ILE A 70 3.08 7.50 -3.57
CA ILE A 70 3.03 8.44 -2.43
C ILE A 70 4.03 8.06 -1.34
N CYS A 71 4.09 6.77 -0.96
CA CYS A 71 5.03 6.31 0.07
C CYS A 71 6.51 6.55 -0.30
N ALA A 72 6.87 6.51 -1.59
CA ALA A 72 8.21 6.82 -2.06
C ALA A 72 8.51 8.33 -2.00
N VAL A 73 7.52 9.16 -2.34
CA VAL A 73 7.64 10.63 -2.26
C VAL A 73 7.83 11.07 -0.81
N GLU A 74 6.96 10.59 0.09
CA GLU A 74 6.90 11.01 1.49
C GLU A 74 7.98 10.39 2.38
N CYS A 75 8.70 9.37 1.91
CA CYS A 75 9.78 8.80 2.69
C CYS A 75 10.93 9.83 2.86
N PRO A 76 11.21 10.31 4.08
CA PRO A 76 12.24 11.35 4.29
C PRO A 76 13.66 10.83 4.01
N LYS A 77 13.86 9.51 4.17
CA LYS A 77 15.14 8.84 3.89
C LYS A 77 15.25 8.29 2.46
N LYS A 78 14.21 8.46 1.64
CA LYS A 78 14.13 7.88 0.28
C LYS A 78 14.42 6.37 0.26
N ALA A 79 14.01 5.66 1.31
CA ALA A 79 14.18 4.21 1.45
C ALA A 79 13.21 3.40 0.57
N ILE A 80 12.35 4.04 -0.22
CA ILE A 80 11.36 3.39 -1.08
C ILE A 80 11.54 3.89 -2.51
N SER A 81 11.76 2.96 -3.44
CA SER A 81 11.87 3.24 -4.88
C SER A 81 10.71 2.62 -5.65
N MET A 82 10.28 3.25 -6.73
CA MET A 82 9.25 2.71 -7.62
C MET A 82 9.90 1.92 -8.77
N VAL A 83 9.53 0.65 -8.92
CA VAL A 83 10.02 -0.23 -9.99
C VAL A 83 8.86 -0.72 -10.85
N LYS A 84 9.10 -1.07 -12.12
CA LYS A 84 8.07 -1.60 -13.00
C LYS A 84 7.47 -2.90 -12.43
N GLU A 85 6.15 -3.03 -12.48
CA GLU A 85 5.47 -4.28 -12.10
C GLU A 85 5.85 -5.39 -13.09
N GLY A 86 6.24 -6.57 -12.56
CA GLY A 86 6.70 -7.70 -13.38
C GLY A 86 8.08 -7.53 -14.03
N GLY A 87 8.82 -6.45 -13.75
CA GLY A 87 10.22 -6.32 -14.11
C GLY A 87 11.15 -6.95 -13.05
N ASP A 88 12.28 -7.50 -13.51
CA ASP A 88 13.36 -7.95 -12.63
C ASP A 88 13.94 -6.73 -11.89
N LYS A 89 14.14 -6.89 -10.57
CA LYS A 89 14.76 -5.88 -9.70
C LYS A 89 16.25 -5.78 -9.95
#